data_AF-A0AAD6VGE7-F1
#
_entry.id   AF-A0AAD6VGE7-F1
#
_cell.length_a   1.000
_cell.length_b   1.000
_cell.length_c   1.000
_cell.angle_alpha   90.00
_cell.angle_beta   90.00
_cell.angle_gamma   90.00
#
_symmetry.space_group_name_H-M   'P 1'
#
loop_
_entity.id
_entity.type
_entity.pdbx_description
1 polymer ?
#
loop_
_entity_poly.entity_id
_entity_poly.type
_entity_poly.pdbx_seq_one_letter_code
_entity_poly.pdbx_strand_id
1 'polypeptide(L)'
;VTPTKRAMSAVLHEQNLSWDDIAAHPRLAGTTARSLARNYRKVEEHGGDFYLNLRKGRCGRKRRISEEGLQEAERALEAGEVVDGEDVRRVLFPDVPSRTVRNS
;
A
#
# COMPACT_ATOMS: atom_id res chain seq x y z
N VAL A 1 -8.35 -12.52 -4.61
CA VAL A 1 -9.55 -12.71 -5.47
C VAL A 1 -9.41 -11.74 -6.63
N THR A 2 -9.42 -12.24 -7.85
CA THR A 2 -9.30 -11.41 -9.07
C THR A 2 -10.61 -10.66 -9.33
N PRO A 3 -10.61 -9.55 -10.10
CA PRO A 3 -11.83 -8.80 -10.44
C PRO A 3 -12.91 -9.70 -11.05
N THR A 4 -12.53 -10.59 -11.96
CA THR A 4 -13.44 -11.55 -12.61
C THR A 4 -14.09 -12.51 -11.59
N LYS A 5 -13.32 -12.99 -10.60
CA LYS A 5 -13.87 -13.85 -9.54
C LYS A 5 -14.83 -13.06 -8.63
N ARG A 6 -14.57 -11.77 -8.37
CA ARG A 6 -15.49 -10.90 -7.59
C ARG A 6 -16.81 -10.68 -8.32
N ALA A 7 -16.75 -10.32 -9.61
CA ALA A 7 -17.93 -10.12 -10.44
C ALA A 7 -18.77 -11.41 -10.53
N MET A 8 -18.12 -12.54 -10.78
CA MET A 8 -18.80 -13.84 -10.82
C MET A 8 -19.46 -14.18 -9.48
N SER A 9 -18.77 -13.96 -8.35
CA SER A 9 -19.37 -14.22 -7.04
C SER A 9 -20.55 -13.30 -6.71
N ALA A 10 -20.56 -12.06 -7.21
CA ALA A 10 -21.67 -11.13 -7.04
C ALA A 10 -22.91 -11.62 -7.81
N VAL A 11 -22.74 -11.97 -9.09
CA VAL A 11 -23.83 -12.52 -9.92
C VAL A 11 -24.44 -13.78 -9.31
N LEU A 12 -23.60 -14.71 -8.82
CA LEU A 12 -24.11 -15.93 -8.20
C LEU A 12 -24.83 -15.65 -6.86
N HIS A 13 -24.39 -14.65 -6.10
CA HIS A 13 -25.05 -14.25 -4.87
C HIS A 13 -26.41 -13.58 -5.14
N GLU A 14 -26.52 -12.77 -6.20
CA GLU A 14 -27.79 -12.19 -6.67
C GLU A 14 -28.79 -13.27 -7.10
N GLN A 15 -28.32 -14.45 -7.51
CA GLN A 15 -29.13 -15.63 -7.76
C GLN A 15 -29.53 -16.39 -6.48
N ASN A 16 -29.32 -15.80 -5.30
CA ASN A 16 -29.59 -16.35 -3.98
C ASN A 16 -28.77 -17.61 -3.61
N LEU A 17 -27.61 -17.82 -4.24
CA LEU A 17 -26.70 -18.88 -3.78
C LEU A 17 -26.01 -18.45 -2.49
N SER A 18 -25.82 -19.42 -1.57
CA SER A 18 -25.05 -19.16 -0.35
C SER A 18 -23.57 -18.98 -0.67
N TRP A 19 -22.83 -18.27 0.20
CA TRP A 19 -21.39 -18.08 0.01
C TRP A 19 -20.59 -19.38 0.02
N ASP A 20 -21.09 -20.40 0.71
CA ASP A 20 -20.48 -21.74 0.74
C ASP A 20 -20.67 -22.46 -0.60
N ASP A 21 -21.86 -22.38 -1.19
CA ASP A 21 -22.13 -22.94 -2.52
C ASP A 21 -21.33 -22.22 -3.61
N ILE A 22 -21.22 -20.89 -3.52
CA ILE A 22 -20.41 -20.09 -4.44
C ILE A 22 -18.93 -20.45 -4.31
N ALA A 23 -18.42 -20.67 -3.09
CA ALA A 23 -17.03 -21.09 -2.87
C ALA A 23 -16.73 -22.49 -3.44
N ALA A 24 -17.72 -23.38 -3.47
CA ALA A 24 -17.61 -24.70 -4.07
C ALA A 24 -17.57 -24.68 -5.61
N HIS A 25 -17.93 -23.56 -6.25
CA HIS A 25 -17.95 -23.44 -7.71
C HIS A 25 -16.54 -23.66 -8.31
N PRO A 26 -16.36 -24.52 -9.33
CA PRO A 26 -15.03 -24.86 -9.88
C PRO A 26 -14.20 -23.65 -10.33
N ARG A 27 -14.85 -22.67 -10.95
CA ARG A 27 -14.21 -21.40 -11.37
C ARG A 27 -13.74 -20.50 -10.22
N LEU A 28 -14.21 -20.75 -9.00
CA LEU A 28 -13.84 -20.03 -7.78
C LEU A 28 -12.90 -20.84 -6.87
N ALA A 29 -12.31 -21.92 -7.38
CA ALA A 29 -11.32 -22.72 -6.67
C ALA A 29 -10.23 -21.85 -6.00
N GLY A 30 -9.86 -22.24 -4.78
CA GLY A 30 -8.90 -21.52 -3.93
C GLY A 30 -9.45 -20.25 -3.27
N THR A 31 -10.75 -20.00 -3.35
CA THR A 31 -11.41 -18.94 -2.57
C THR A 31 -12.31 -19.55 -1.49
N THR A 32 -12.40 -18.88 -0.35
CA THR A 32 -13.25 -19.30 0.77
C THR A 32 -14.50 -18.45 0.85
N ALA A 33 -15.60 -19.00 1.37
CA ALA A 33 -16.86 -18.26 1.60
C ALA A 33 -16.63 -16.94 2.36
N ARG A 34 -15.84 -16.98 3.44
CA ARG A 34 -15.43 -15.78 4.20
C ARG A 34 -14.72 -14.75 3.32
N SER A 35 -13.82 -15.20 2.43
CA SER A 35 -13.12 -14.31 1.51
C SER A 35 -14.07 -13.68 0.50
N LEU A 36 -15.00 -14.45 -0.04
CA LEU A 36 -16.01 -13.99 -0.99
C LEU A 36 -16.95 -12.95 -0.35
N ALA A 37 -17.57 -13.28 0.78
CA ALA A 37 -18.45 -12.36 1.52
C ALA A 37 -17.75 -11.03 1.87
N ARG A 38 -16.49 -11.09 2.33
CA ARG A 38 -15.71 -9.88 2.62
C ARG A 38 -15.41 -9.07 1.36
N ASN A 39 -15.10 -9.71 0.23
CA ASN A 39 -14.84 -8.98 -1.02
C ASN A 39 -16.13 -8.39 -1.59
N TYR A 40 -17.25 -9.11 -1.53
CA TYR A 40 -18.55 -8.63 -1.97
C TYR A 40 -18.96 -7.38 -1.22
N ARG A 41 -18.93 -7.40 0.12
CA ARG A 41 -19.23 -6.21 0.95
C ARG A 41 -18.35 -5.01 0.58
N LYS A 42 -17.06 -5.23 0.33
CA LYS A 42 -16.13 -4.16 -0.08
C LYS A 42 -16.43 -3.62 -1.47
N VAL A 43 -16.95 -4.44 -2.38
CA VAL A 43 -17.37 -3.96 -3.70
C VAL A 43 -18.62 -3.08 -3.54
N GLU A 44 -19.59 -3.52 -2.74
CA GLU A 44 -20.80 -2.74 -2.41
C GLU A 44 -20.46 -1.39 -1.75
N GLU A 45 -19.60 -1.39 -0.72
CA GLU A 45 -19.12 -0.18 -0.02
C GLU A 45 -18.42 0.82 -0.96
N HIS A 46 -17.87 0.33 -2.08
CA HIS A 46 -17.14 1.13 -3.06
C HIS A 46 -17.89 1.26 -4.39
N GLY A 47 -19.23 1.19 -4.37
CA GLY A 47 -20.09 1.51 -5.51
C GLY A 47 -20.03 0.53 -6.67
N GLY A 48 -19.73 -0.74 -6.41
CA GLY A 48 -19.71 -1.79 -7.44
C GLY A 48 -18.38 -1.93 -8.19
N ASP A 49 -17.30 -1.26 -7.75
CA ASP A 49 -16.00 -1.39 -8.42
C ASP A 49 -15.32 -2.74 -8.15
N PHE A 50 -15.42 -3.67 -9.11
CA PHE A 50 -14.75 -4.96 -9.04
C PHE A 50 -13.22 -4.88 -9.17
N TYR A 51 -12.69 -3.80 -9.75
CA TYR A 51 -11.25 -3.54 -9.91
C TYR A 51 -10.63 -2.84 -8.71
N LEU A 52 -11.43 -2.61 -7.66
CA LEU A 52 -10.99 -1.98 -6.43
C LEU A 52 -9.68 -2.59 -5.91
N ASN A 53 -8.65 -1.76 -5.93
CA ASN A 53 -7.34 -2.07 -5.38
C ASN A 53 -7.12 -1.26 -4.10
N LEU A 54 -7.61 -1.79 -2.97
CA LEU A 54 -7.46 -1.19 -1.63
C LEU A 54 -6.00 -1.07 -1.15
N ARG A 55 -5.02 -1.55 -1.94
CA ARG A 55 -3.60 -1.36 -1.66
C ARG A 55 -3.01 -0.16 -2.40
N LYS A 56 -3.70 0.39 -3.41
CA LYS A 56 -3.25 1.59 -4.14
C LYS A 56 -3.25 2.75 -3.14
N GLY A 57 -2.09 3.36 -2.91
CA GLY A 57 -1.91 4.41 -1.91
C GLY A 57 -1.42 3.95 -0.53
N ARG A 58 -1.12 2.66 -0.33
CA ARG A 58 -0.26 2.25 0.79
C ARG A 58 1.16 2.73 0.52
N CYS A 59 1.42 4.01 0.77
CA CYS A 59 2.77 4.54 0.84
C CYS A 59 3.50 3.84 1.99
N GLY A 60 4.80 3.59 1.80
CA GLY A 60 5.64 2.98 2.82
C GLY A 60 5.69 3.81 4.11
N ARG A 61 6.49 3.35 5.06
CA ARG A 61 6.75 4.13 6.29
C ARG A 61 7.17 5.55 5.91
N LYS A 62 6.62 6.56 6.61
CA LYS A 62 6.99 7.97 6.44
C LYS A 62 8.52 8.12 6.50
N ARG A 63 9.07 9.00 5.65
CA ARG A 63 10.51 9.33 5.66
C ARG A 63 10.91 9.87 7.04
N ARG A 64 12.14 9.57 7.47
CA ARG A 64 12.68 10.08 8.74
C ARG A 64 13.20 11.51 8.62
N ILE A 65 13.53 11.94 7.41
CA ILE A 65 13.97 13.29 7.08
C ILE A 65 12.83 13.95 6.29
N SER A 66 12.46 15.16 6.68
CA SER A 66 11.47 15.97 5.96
C SER A 66 12.06 16.50 4.65
N GLU A 67 11.20 16.95 3.73
CA GLU A 67 11.68 17.62 2.50
C GLU A 67 12.45 18.90 2.80
N GLU A 68 12.01 19.69 3.79
CA GLU A 68 12.72 20.89 4.24
C GLU A 68 14.11 20.56 4.78
N GLY A 69 14.24 19.47 5.55
CA GLY A 69 15.54 19.03 6.05
C GLY A 69 16.47 18.56 4.91
N LEU A 70 15.91 17.95 3.87
CA LEU A 70 16.71 17.58 2.69
C LEU A 70 17.23 18.82 1.95
N GLN A 71 16.39 19.84 1.78
CA GLN A 71 16.81 21.12 1.17
C GLN A 71 17.90 21.82 1.98
N GLU A 72 17.81 21.78 3.32
CA GLU A 72 18.84 22.33 4.20
C GLU A 72 20.18 21.58 4.05
N ALA A 73 20.13 20.25 4.00
CA ALA A 73 21.32 19.42 3.79
C ALA A 73 21.96 19.63 2.42
N GLU A 74 21.16 19.77 1.36
CA GLU A 74 21.64 20.11 0.01
C GLU A 74 22.36 21.46 0.01
N ARG A 75 21.77 22.49 0.63
CA ARG A 75 22.41 23.82 0.74
C ARG A 75 23.72 23.78 1.51
N ALA A 76 23.79 23.04 2.61
CA ALA A 76 25.01 22.93 3.40
C ALA A 76 26.14 22.23 2.63
N LEU A 77 25.80 21.24 1.80
CA LEU A 77 26.76 20.58 0.89
C LEU A 77 27.23 21.54 -0.22
N GLU A 78 26.32 22.29 -0.83
CA GLU A 78 26.65 23.28 -1.87
C GLU A 78 27.51 24.43 -1.33
N ALA A 79 27.24 24.90 -0.11
CA ALA A 79 28.02 25.92 0.57
C ALA A 79 29.39 25.41 1.05
N GLY A 80 29.63 24.10 1.02
CA GLY A 80 30.86 23.47 1.51
C GLY A 80 30.98 23.47 3.05
N GLU A 81 29.88 23.68 3.77
CA GLU A 81 29.83 23.65 5.24
C GLU A 81 29.93 22.21 5.77
N VAL A 82 29.49 21.25 4.97
CA VAL A 82 29.59 19.81 5.22
C VAL A 82 30.18 19.12 4.00
N VAL A 83 30.99 18.09 4.23
CA VAL A 83 31.76 17.43 3.16
C VAL A 83 31.03 16.21 2.59
N ASP A 84 30.37 15.43 3.44
CA ASP A 84 29.73 14.19 3.05
C ASP A 84 28.47 13.87 3.88
N GLY A 85 27.79 12.77 3.55
CA GLY A 85 26.59 12.34 4.26
C GLY A 85 26.80 11.91 5.72
N GLU A 86 28.05 11.64 6.14
CA GLU A 86 28.38 11.39 7.55
C GLU A 86 28.39 12.72 8.33
N ASP A 87 28.94 13.76 7.72
CA ASP A 87 28.99 15.10 8.30
C ASP A 87 27.60 15.74 8.33
N VAL A 88 26.79 15.56 7.27
CA VAL A 88 25.35 15.92 7.28
C VAL A 88 24.62 15.24 8.42
N ARG A 89 24.88 13.94 8.68
CA ARG A 89 24.29 13.24 9.83
C ARG A 89 24.75 13.87 11.14
N ARG A 90 26.03 14.16 11.29
CA ARG A 90 26.60 14.66 12.55
C ARG A 90 26.08 16.07 12.88
N VAL A 91 25.94 16.93 11.87
CA VAL A 91 25.59 18.35 12.03
C VAL A 91 24.08 18.57 12.04
N LEU A 92 23.36 18.00 11.07
CA LEU A 92 21.94 18.29 10.85
C LEU A 92 20.99 17.22 11.39
N PHE A 93 21.39 15.94 11.35
CA PHE A 93 20.50 14.82 11.71
C PHE A 93 21.15 13.78 12.64
N PRO A 94 21.59 14.16 13.86
CA PRO A 94 22.36 13.27 14.73
C PRO A 94 21.59 12.02 15.16
N ASP A 95 20.27 12.13 15.26
CA ASP A 95 19.37 11.04 15.66
C ASP A 95 18.95 10.13 14.49
N VAL A 96 19.32 10.48 13.25
CA VAL A 96 19.00 9.71 12.06
C VAL A 96 20.18 8.78 11.72
N PRO A 97 19.96 7.48 11.50
CA PRO A 97 21.05 6.58 11.11
C PRO A 97 21.74 7.05 9.83
N SER A 98 23.07 6.96 9.76
CA SER A 98 23.87 7.39 8.60
C SER A 98 23.38 6.80 7.27
N ARG A 99 22.99 5.53 7.29
CA ARG A 99 22.39 4.85 6.13
C ARG A 99 21.10 5.50 5.63
N THR A 100 20.32 6.11 6.52
CA THR A 100 19.09 6.82 6.12
C THR A 100 19.45 8.15 5.46
N VAL A 101 20.38 8.90 6.03
CA VAL A 101 20.86 10.18 5.45
C VAL A 101 21.43 9.96 4.05
N ARG A 102 22.26 8.93 3.85
CA ARG A 102 22.85 8.61 2.53
C ARG A 102 21.87 8.12 1.46
N ASN A 103 20.71 7.60 1.87
CA ASN A 103 19.71 7.02 0.97
C ASN A 103 18.48 7.94 0.78
N SER A 104 18.47 9.11 1.42
CA SER A 104 17.39 10.08 1.30
C SER A 104 17.68 11.03 0.15
#